data_AF-A0AA51L4B7-F1
#
_entry.id   AF-A0AA51L4B7-F1
#
_cell.length_a   1.000
_cell.length_b   1.000
_cell.length_c   1.000
_cell.angle_alpha   90.00
_cell.angle_beta   90.00
_cell.angle_gamma   90.00
#
_symmetry.space_group_name_H-M   'P 1'
#
loop_
_entity.id
_entity.type
_entity.pdbx_description
1 polymer ?
#
loop_
_entity_poly.entity_id
_entity_poly.type
_entity_poly.pdbx_seq_one_letter_code
_entity_poly.pdbx_strand_id
1 'polypeptide(L)'
;MHEAVLLAKLLPQPTDGPLRFVDISVPVFNDEGKMTGILATHLSWEWAKSIEKSVLKPIKKNKQTEIFVVSKLDNRIILGSKDLIGETLLLPSVQNAQKGKNSWALEKWPDGKSYLTGYIQGKGYMDYKGVGWTVLVRQPLDVAYAPIAKVKNFILLLGFVCAAVFALAVSLLANQVSKPLRKLTEAGESLNARK
;
A
#
# COMPACT_ATOMS: atom_id res chain seq x y z
N MET A 1 11.35 5.28 -24.68
CA MET A 1 12.68 5.43 -24.05
C MET A 1 13.70 4.95 -25.06
N HIS A 2 14.60 5.83 -25.51
CA HIS A 2 15.62 5.50 -26.50
C HIS A 2 16.97 6.07 -26.08
N GLU A 3 18.03 5.51 -26.65
CA GLU A 3 19.37 6.06 -26.55
C GLU A 3 19.46 7.30 -27.47
N ALA A 4 20.06 8.40 -27.01
CA ALA A 4 20.17 9.62 -27.81
C ALA A 4 21.53 9.66 -28.52
N VAL A 5 21.59 9.07 -29.71
CA VAL A 5 22.86 8.87 -30.46
C VAL A 5 23.55 10.18 -30.86
N LEU A 6 22.80 11.27 -31.04
CA LEU A 6 23.34 12.58 -31.45
C LEU A 6 23.56 13.54 -30.27
N LEU A 7 22.62 13.61 -29.32
CA LEU A 7 22.71 14.53 -28.17
C LEU A 7 23.71 14.04 -27.10
N ALA A 8 23.88 12.73 -26.94
CA ALA A 8 24.82 12.16 -25.98
C ALA A 8 26.29 12.48 -26.30
N LYS A 9 26.60 12.88 -27.54
CA LYS A 9 27.96 13.30 -27.93
C LYS A 9 28.33 14.70 -27.44
N LEU A 10 27.34 15.51 -27.05
CA LEU A 10 27.51 16.91 -26.66
C LEU A 10 27.38 17.13 -25.15
N LEU A 11 27.03 16.10 -24.39
CA LEU A 11 26.76 16.19 -22.96
C LEU A 11 27.78 15.37 -22.15
N PRO A 12 28.13 15.80 -20.92
CA PRO A 12 29.00 15.03 -20.04
C PRO A 12 28.41 13.62 -19.82
N GLN A 13 29.22 12.60 -20.06
CA GLN A 13 28.82 11.20 -19.88
C GLN A 13 28.71 10.88 -18.38
N PRO A 14 27.57 10.37 -17.90
CA PRO A 14 27.43 9.98 -16.51
C PRO A 14 28.20 8.68 -16.23
N THR A 15 28.70 8.54 -15.01
CA THR A 15 29.57 7.42 -14.58
C THR A 15 28.84 6.06 -14.53
N ASP A 16 27.52 6.03 -14.67
CA ASP A 16 26.64 4.92 -14.27
C ASP A 16 25.72 4.42 -15.41
N GLY A 17 26.24 4.42 -16.65
CA GLY A 17 25.59 3.88 -17.86
C GLY A 17 25.18 4.92 -18.91
N PRO A 18 24.57 4.51 -20.04
CA PRO A 18 24.30 5.40 -21.17
C PRO A 18 23.25 6.48 -20.84
N LEU A 19 23.45 7.68 -21.37
CA LEU A 19 22.51 8.80 -21.28
C LEU A 19 21.14 8.39 -21.86
N ARG A 20 20.13 8.44 -21.01
CA ARG A 20 18.72 8.17 -21.35
C ARG A 20 17.94 9.47 -21.30
N PHE A 21 17.01 9.63 -22.24
CA PHE A 21 16.15 10.81 -22.31
C PHE A 21 14.69 10.40 -22.40
N VAL A 22 13.84 11.26 -21.84
CA VAL A 22 12.41 11.25 -22.11
C VAL A 22 12.10 12.47 -22.94
N ASP A 23 11.50 12.24 -24.09
CA ASP A 23 11.19 13.31 -25.04
C ASP A 23 9.73 13.70 -24.88
N ILE A 24 9.49 14.99 -24.68
CA ILE A 24 8.14 15.57 -24.67
C ILE A 24 8.02 16.43 -25.91
N SER A 25 7.02 16.13 -26.73
CA SER A 25 6.74 16.85 -27.97
C SER A 25 5.31 17.37 -27.95
N VAL A 26 5.13 18.63 -28.34
CA VAL A 26 3.82 19.28 -28.47
C VAL A 26 3.68 19.98 -29.82
N PRO A 27 2.52 19.83 -30.50
CA PRO A 27 2.26 20.56 -31.73
C PRO A 27 2.08 22.06 -31.44
N VAL A 28 2.62 22.91 -32.32
CA VAL A 28 2.44 24.36 -32.30
C VAL A 28 1.45 24.72 -33.41
N PHE A 29 0.46 25.56 -33.09
CA PHE A 29 -0.57 26.02 -34.02
C PHE A 29 -0.44 27.54 -34.23
N ASN A 30 -0.80 28.03 -35.41
CA ASN A 30 -0.97 29.47 -35.66
C ASN A 30 -2.32 29.98 -35.13
N ASP A 31 -2.56 31.28 -35.25
CA ASP A 31 -3.81 31.93 -34.81
C ASP A 31 -5.06 31.43 -35.56
N GLU A 32 -4.88 30.78 -36.71
CA GLU A 32 -5.93 30.17 -37.52
C GLU A 32 -6.18 28.68 -37.16
N GLY A 33 -5.49 28.15 -36.14
CA GLY A 33 -5.61 26.77 -35.68
C GLY A 33 -4.90 25.72 -36.56
N LYS A 34 -4.08 26.14 -37.51
CA LYS A 34 -3.27 25.26 -38.37
C LYS A 34 -1.96 24.90 -37.70
N MET A 35 -1.60 23.61 -37.70
CA MET A 35 -0.32 23.14 -37.16
C MET A 35 0.85 23.69 -37.98
N THR A 36 1.75 24.43 -37.33
CA THR A 36 2.92 25.08 -37.96
C THR A 36 4.23 24.37 -37.63
N GLY A 37 4.27 23.55 -36.58
CA GLY A 37 5.46 22.81 -36.20
C GLY A 37 5.28 21.93 -34.97
N ILE A 38 6.38 21.34 -34.50
CA ILE A 38 6.46 20.56 -33.27
C ILE A 38 7.55 21.17 -32.39
N LEU A 39 7.21 21.51 -31.16
CA LEU A 39 8.18 21.84 -30.13
C LEU A 39 8.54 20.54 -29.38
N ALA A 40 9.80 20.12 -29.48
CA ALA A 40 10.32 18.95 -28.79
C ALA A 40 11.31 19.39 -27.70
N THR A 41 11.25 18.72 -26.55
CA THR A 41 12.19 18.91 -25.43
C THR A 41 12.68 17.55 -24.96
N HIS A 42 13.97 17.51 -24.58
CA HIS A 42 14.61 16.31 -24.05
C HIS A 42 14.82 16.50 -22.54
N LEU A 43 14.20 15.66 -21.72
CA LEU A 43 14.44 15.66 -20.27
C LEU A 43 15.49 14.61 -19.92
N SER A 44 16.50 15.01 -19.14
CA SER A 44 17.54 14.08 -18.69
C SER A 44 16.95 13.07 -17.71
N TRP A 45 17.30 11.79 -17.89
CA TRP A 45 16.87 10.71 -16.99
C TRP A 45 17.48 10.82 -15.59
N GLU A 46 18.57 11.59 -15.42
CA GLU A 46 19.15 11.87 -14.09
C GLU A 46 18.18 12.62 -13.16
N TRP A 47 17.40 13.56 -13.70
CA TRP A 47 16.35 14.23 -12.94
C TRP A 47 15.24 13.25 -12.54
N ALA A 48 14.83 12.35 -13.43
CA ALA A 48 13.83 11.33 -13.09
C ALA A 48 14.34 10.40 -11.96
N LYS A 49 15.62 10.01 -11.97
CA LYS A 49 16.27 9.26 -10.88
C LYS A 49 16.36 10.06 -9.58
N SER A 50 16.53 11.38 -9.62
CA SER A 50 16.59 12.20 -8.41
C SER A 50 15.21 12.33 -7.75
N ILE A 51 14.13 12.48 -8.55
CA ILE A 51 12.75 12.40 -8.06
C ILE A 51 12.46 11.02 -7.48
N GLU A 52 12.89 9.95 -8.17
CA GLU A 52 12.78 8.59 -7.66
C GLU A 52 13.44 8.46 -6.28
N LYS A 53 14.68 8.92 -6.12
CA LYS A 53 15.38 8.87 -4.84
C LYS A 53 14.68 9.69 -3.76
N SER A 54 14.17 10.88 -4.07
CA SER A 54 13.56 11.77 -3.08
C SER A 54 12.17 11.30 -2.64
N VAL A 55 11.37 10.74 -3.56
CA VAL A 55 10.00 10.29 -3.26
C VAL A 55 9.98 8.83 -2.82
N LEU A 56 10.75 7.94 -3.45
CA LEU A 56 10.67 6.50 -3.20
C LEU A 56 11.56 6.02 -2.04
N LYS A 57 12.71 6.65 -1.73
CA LYS A 57 13.56 6.19 -0.60
C LYS A 57 12.83 6.24 0.75
N PRO A 58 12.12 7.32 1.12
CA PRO A 58 11.40 7.37 2.40
C PRO A 58 10.32 6.27 2.50
N ILE A 59 9.64 5.99 1.38
CA ILE A 59 8.57 5.00 1.29
C ILE A 59 9.13 3.57 1.40
N LYS A 60 10.23 3.27 0.69
CA LYS A 60 10.91 1.96 0.76
C LYS A 60 11.49 1.66 2.14
N LYS A 61 12.03 2.67 2.84
CA LYS A 61 12.77 2.48 4.10
C LYS A 61 11.86 2.08 5.28
N ASN A 62 10.58 2.44 5.26
CA ASN A 62 9.72 2.30 6.44
C ASN A 62 8.79 1.08 6.44
N LYS A 63 8.43 0.46 5.30
CA LYS A 63 7.32 -0.51 5.27
C LYS A 63 7.39 -1.66 4.24
N GLN A 64 8.56 -1.99 3.69
CA GLN A 64 8.67 -2.98 2.59
C GLN A 64 7.66 -2.69 1.45
N THR A 65 7.51 -1.40 1.14
CA THR A 65 6.56 -0.93 0.14
C THR A 65 7.27 -0.72 -1.18
N GLU A 66 6.65 -1.20 -2.25
CA GLU A 66 7.16 -1.07 -3.61
C GLU A 66 6.20 -0.23 -4.44
N ILE A 67 6.76 0.55 -5.37
CA ILE A 67 6.00 1.45 -6.25
C ILE A 67 6.23 1.01 -7.68
N PHE A 68 5.14 0.93 -8.44
CA PHE A 68 5.13 0.56 -9.84
C PHE A 68 4.43 1.64 -10.67
N VAL A 69 4.94 1.87 -11.88
CA VAL A 69 4.30 2.71 -12.88
C VAL A 69 4.03 1.84 -14.10
N VAL A 70 2.77 1.79 -14.51
CA VAL A 70 2.27 0.95 -15.59
C VAL A 70 1.76 1.83 -16.72
N SER A 71 2.19 1.52 -17.93
CA SER A 71 1.73 2.15 -19.17
C SER A 71 0.25 1.87 -19.40
N LYS A 72 -0.54 2.89 -19.78
CA LYS A 72 -1.93 2.70 -20.20
C LYS A 72 -2.04 2.05 -21.58
N LEU A 73 -1.02 2.20 -22.42
CA LEU A 73 -1.07 1.77 -23.82
C LEU A 73 -1.05 0.24 -23.94
N ASP A 74 -0.22 -0.41 -23.13
CA ASP A 74 0.11 -1.84 -23.26
C ASP A 74 0.21 -2.57 -21.91
N ASN A 75 -0.15 -1.92 -20.80
CA ASN A 75 -0.06 -2.46 -19.45
C ASN A 75 1.36 -2.91 -19.04
N ARG A 76 2.41 -2.41 -19.70
CA ARG A 76 3.78 -2.74 -19.34
C ARG A 76 4.26 -1.95 -18.14
N ILE A 77 5.04 -2.60 -17.29
CA ILE A 77 5.72 -1.98 -16.16
C ILE A 77 6.87 -1.10 -16.69
N ILE A 78 6.74 0.21 -16.53
CA ILE A 78 7.76 1.20 -16.89
C ILE A 78 8.76 1.38 -15.74
N LEU A 79 8.24 1.37 -14.51
CA LEU A 79 9.02 1.53 -13.27
C LEU A 79 8.52 0.51 -12.26
N GLY A 80 9.44 -0.12 -11.52
CA GLY A 80 9.11 -1.14 -10.53
C GLY A 80 10.35 -1.87 -10.02
N SER A 81 10.14 -3.06 -9.44
CA SER A 81 11.25 -3.98 -9.17
C SER A 81 11.98 -4.34 -10.46
N LYS A 82 13.32 -4.44 -10.42
CA LYS A 82 14.16 -4.67 -11.59
C LYS A 82 13.74 -5.89 -12.40
N ASP A 83 13.27 -6.93 -11.71
CA ASP A 83 12.91 -8.22 -12.30
C ASP A 83 11.55 -8.17 -13.04
N LEU A 84 10.78 -7.10 -12.89
CA LEU A 84 9.43 -6.95 -13.46
C LEU A 84 9.34 -5.82 -14.49
N ILE A 85 10.38 -5.00 -14.67
CA ILE A 85 10.36 -3.90 -15.65
C ILE A 85 10.24 -4.48 -17.07
N GLY A 86 9.32 -3.94 -17.85
CA GLY A 86 9.03 -4.37 -19.23
C GLY A 86 7.96 -5.46 -19.33
N GLU A 87 7.65 -6.15 -18.24
CA GLU A 87 6.61 -7.17 -18.19
C GLU A 87 5.21 -6.57 -18.26
N THR A 88 4.27 -7.32 -18.83
CA THR A 88 2.85 -6.93 -18.88
C THR A 88 2.17 -7.27 -17.56
N LEU A 89 1.60 -6.26 -16.89
CA LEU A 89 0.93 -6.42 -15.60
C LEU A 89 -0.59 -6.39 -15.78
N LEU A 90 -1.21 -7.57 -15.68
CA LEU A 90 -2.65 -7.74 -15.76
C LEU A 90 -3.21 -7.97 -14.36
N LEU A 91 -3.58 -6.88 -13.69
CA LEU A 91 -4.20 -6.92 -12.37
C LEU A 91 -5.55 -6.17 -12.35
N PRO A 92 -6.51 -6.60 -11.52
CA PRO A 92 -7.75 -5.84 -11.30
C PRO A 92 -7.49 -4.40 -10.89
N SER A 93 -6.46 -4.13 -10.08
CA SER A 93 -6.04 -2.78 -9.71
C SER A 93 -5.68 -1.90 -10.91
N VAL A 94 -4.93 -2.43 -11.89
CA VAL A 94 -4.57 -1.72 -13.13
C VAL A 94 -5.82 -1.34 -13.91
N GLN A 95 -6.72 -2.30 -14.12
CA GLN A 95 -7.96 -2.06 -14.85
C GLN A 95 -8.86 -1.04 -14.15
N ASN A 96 -8.99 -1.14 -12.83
CA ASN A 96 -9.80 -0.20 -12.04
C ASN A 96 -9.21 1.20 -12.05
N ALA A 97 -7.88 1.34 -11.93
CA ALA A 97 -7.20 2.61 -12.04
C ALA A 97 -7.45 3.27 -13.40
N GLN A 98 -7.32 2.51 -14.49
CA GLN A 98 -7.53 3.01 -15.84
C GLN A 98 -8.98 3.40 -16.15
N LYS A 99 -9.95 2.87 -15.38
CA LYS A 99 -11.35 3.30 -15.37
C LYS A 99 -11.59 4.57 -14.52
N GLY A 100 -10.51 5.21 -14.03
CA GLY A 100 -10.56 6.42 -13.22
C GLY A 100 -10.87 6.19 -11.73
N LYS A 101 -10.86 4.94 -11.25
CA LYS A 101 -11.06 4.65 -9.83
C LYS A 101 -9.74 4.79 -9.08
N ASN A 102 -9.80 5.40 -7.89
CA ASN A 102 -8.67 5.51 -6.98
C ASN A 102 -9.04 4.78 -5.68
N SER A 103 -8.40 3.65 -5.41
CA SER A 103 -8.71 2.82 -4.25
C SER A 103 -7.54 1.87 -3.94
N TRP A 104 -7.81 0.83 -3.16
CA TRP A 104 -6.92 -0.27 -2.86
C TRP A 104 -7.61 -1.61 -3.10
N ALA A 105 -6.82 -2.66 -3.30
CA ALA A 105 -7.28 -4.03 -3.46
C ALA A 105 -6.28 -5.03 -2.84
N LEU A 106 -6.80 -6.17 -2.40
CA LEU A 106 -6.01 -7.34 -2.03
C LEU A 106 -5.93 -8.25 -3.25
N GLU A 107 -4.73 -8.47 -3.77
CA GLU A 107 -4.55 -9.24 -5.00
C GLU A 107 -3.25 -10.02 -5.02
N LYS A 108 -3.26 -11.11 -5.79
CA LYS A 108 -2.10 -11.96 -6.01
C LYS A 108 -1.33 -11.44 -7.22
N TRP A 109 -0.04 -11.17 -7.03
CA TRP A 109 0.83 -10.65 -8.07
C TRP A 109 1.47 -11.79 -8.89
N PRO A 110 2.11 -11.50 -10.04
CA PRO A 110 2.75 -12.52 -10.89
C PRO A 110 3.83 -13.35 -10.18
N ASP A 111 4.43 -12.82 -9.11
CA ASP A 111 5.37 -13.53 -8.22
C ASP A 111 4.70 -14.57 -7.31
N GLY A 112 3.38 -14.73 -7.40
CA GLY A 112 2.61 -15.69 -6.63
C GLY A 112 2.30 -15.26 -5.19
N LYS A 113 2.72 -14.07 -4.77
CA LYS A 113 2.47 -13.55 -3.41
C LYS A 113 1.25 -12.62 -3.38
N SER A 114 0.60 -12.56 -2.22
CA SER A 114 -0.55 -11.67 -2.01
C SER A 114 -0.09 -10.34 -1.42
N TYR A 115 -0.60 -9.26 -2.00
CA TYR A 115 -0.24 -7.91 -1.61
C TYR A 115 -1.48 -7.06 -1.38
N LEU A 116 -1.39 -6.13 -0.42
CA LEU A 116 -2.26 -4.97 -0.37
C LEU A 116 -1.74 -3.95 -1.38
N THR A 117 -2.55 -3.64 -2.40
CA THR A 117 -2.15 -2.80 -3.53
C THR A 117 -3.06 -1.58 -3.63
N GLY A 118 -2.49 -0.40 -3.38
CA GLY A 118 -3.12 0.89 -3.68
C GLY A 118 -2.91 1.25 -5.15
N TYR A 119 -3.91 1.86 -5.79
CA TYR A 119 -3.86 2.19 -7.21
C TYR A 119 -4.51 3.53 -7.54
N ILE A 120 -3.91 4.24 -8.50
CA ILE A 120 -4.40 5.51 -9.04
C ILE A 120 -3.95 5.68 -10.48
N GLN A 121 -4.80 6.30 -11.31
CA GLN A 121 -4.36 6.80 -12.61
C GLN A 121 -3.83 8.23 -12.47
N GLY A 122 -2.60 8.43 -12.93
CA GLY A 122 -1.98 9.74 -13.03
C GLY A 122 -2.83 10.66 -13.89
N LYS A 123 -3.21 11.80 -13.33
CA LYS A 123 -3.88 12.87 -14.07
C LYS A 123 -2.81 13.77 -14.68
N GLY A 124 -3.13 14.31 -15.85
CA GLY A 124 -2.39 15.42 -16.42
C GLY A 124 -2.31 16.64 -15.48
N TYR A 125 -1.50 17.62 -15.85
CA TYR A 125 -1.37 18.88 -15.12
C TYR A 125 -1.61 20.05 -16.07
N MET A 126 -2.54 20.95 -15.70
CA MET A 126 -2.97 22.07 -16.55
C MET A 126 -3.36 21.58 -17.96
N ASP A 127 -2.78 22.17 -19.01
CA ASP A 127 -3.08 21.83 -20.41
C ASP A 127 -2.45 20.50 -20.86
N TYR A 128 -1.52 19.95 -20.07
CA TYR A 128 -0.93 18.65 -20.34
C TYR A 128 -1.86 17.55 -19.84
N LYS A 129 -2.56 16.85 -20.75
CA LYS A 129 -3.50 15.76 -20.42
C LYS A 129 -2.86 14.54 -19.74
N GLY A 130 -1.53 14.45 -19.73
CA GLY A 130 -0.82 13.30 -19.17
C GLY A 130 -0.80 12.09 -20.11
N VAL A 131 0.20 11.23 -19.92
CA VAL A 131 0.36 9.95 -20.63
C VAL A 131 -0.53 8.83 -20.08
N GLY A 132 -1.36 9.13 -19.07
CA GLY A 132 -2.35 8.22 -18.50
C GLY A 132 -1.78 7.08 -17.66
N TRP A 133 -0.52 7.20 -17.20
CA TRP A 133 0.16 6.18 -16.40
C TRP A 133 -0.65 5.77 -15.17
N THR A 134 -0.65 4.47 -14.88
CA THR A 134 -1.21 3.92 -13.65
C THR A 134 -0.09 3.75 -12.63
N VAL A 135 -0.25 4.35 -11.46
CA VAL A 135 0.68 4.19 -10.33
C VAL A 135 0.08 3.16 -9.37
N LEU A 136 0.86 2.15 -9.04
CA LEU A 136 0.53 1.14 -8.05
C LEU A 136 1.52 1.22 -6.90
N VAL A 137 1.03 1.00 -5.69
CA VAL A 137 1.85 0.90 -4.49
C VAL A 137 1.46 -0.39 -3.78
N ARG A 138 2.39 -1.33 -3.62
CA ARG A 138 2.10 -2.63 -3.00
C ARG A 138 2.88 -2.83 -1.71
N GLN A 139 2.28 -3.54 -0.77
CA GLN A 139 2.91 -3.99 0.46
C GLN A 139 2.54 -5.47 0.73
N PRO A 140 3.51 -6.32 1.10
CA PRO A 140 3.23 -7.71 1.49
C PRO A 140 2.16 -7.80 2.57
N LEU A 141 1.25 -8.77 2.44
CA LEU A 141 0.08 -8.87 3.31
C LEU A 141 0.45 -9.12 4.78
N ASP A 142 1.43 -9.98 5.01
CA ASP A 142 1.99 -10.30 6.33
C ASP A 142 2.52 -9.04 7.04
N VAL A 143 3.19 -8.15 6.30
CA VAL A 143 3.70 -6.88 6.84
C VAL A 143 2.57 -5.89 7.09
N ALA A 144 1.61 -5.79 6.17
CA ALA A 144 0.47 -4.88 6.31
C ALA A 144 -0.39 -5.21 7.55
N TYR A 145 -0.56 -6.51 7.86
CA TYR A 145 -1.38 -6.98 8.98
C TYR A 145 -0.60 -7.20 10.30
N ALA A 146 0.73 -7.15 10.29
CA ALA A 146 1.54 -7.35 11.50
C ALA A 146 1.13 -6.47 12.70
N PRO A 147 0.80 -5.17 12.53
CA PRO A 147 0.34 -4.34 13.65
C PRO A 147 -0.98 -4.81 14.26
N ILE A 148 -1.90 -5.30 13.42
CA ILE A 148 -3.23 -5.77 13.84
C ILE A 148 -3.09 -7.04 14.70
N ALA A 149 -2.17 -7.93 14.34
CA ALA A 149 -1.91 -9.15 15.11
C ALA A 149 -1.47 -8.84 16.55
N LYS A 150 -0.65 -7.80 16.75
CA LYS A 150 -0.20 -7.38 18.10
C LYS A 150 -1.35 -6.86 18.94
N VAL A 151 -2.20 -6.01 18.37
CA VAL A 151 -3.38 -5.45 19.07
C VAL A 151 -4.37 -6.56 19.42
N LYS A 152 -4.62 -7.49 18.49
CA LYS A 152 -5.49 -8.66 18.73
C LYS A 152 -5.02 -9.44 19.95
N ASN A 153 -3.73 -9.78 20.03
CA ASN A 153 -3.19 -10.56 21.14
C ASN A 153 -3.26 -9.80 22.46
N PHE A 154 -3.03 -8.49 22.44
CA PHE A 154 -3.18 -7.64 23.62
C PHE A 154 -4.63 -7.64 24.14
N ILE A 155 -5.62 -7.49 23.25
CA ILE A 155 -7.04 -7.53 23.60
C ILE A 155 -7.43 -8.90 24.17
N LEU A 156 -6.95 -10.00 23.56
CA LEU A 156 -7.21 -11.35 24.05
C LEU A 156 -6.63 -11.57 25.45
N LEU A 157 -5.39 -11.12 25.70
CA LEU A 157 -4.76 -11.22 27.01
C LEU A 157 -5.49 -10.39 28.05
N LEU A 158 -5.88 -9.16 27.70
CA LEU A 158 -6.66 -8.30 28.60
C LEU A 158 -8.02 -8.93 28.93
N GLY A 159 -8.72 -9.48 27.93
CA GLY A 159 -9.98 -10.19 28.12
C GLY A 159 -9.82 -11.40 29.04
N PHE A 160 -8.75 -12.18 28.86
CA PHE A 160 -8.43 -13.32 29.71
C PHE A 160 -8.17 -12.90 31.16
N VAL A 161 -7.38 -11.85 31.38
CA VAL A 161 -7.10 -11.30 32.72
C VAL A 161 -8.39 -10.82 33.39
N CYS A 162 -9.23 -10.06 32.68
CA CYS A 162 -10.52 -9.62 33.21
C CYS A 162 -11.42 -10.80 33.59
N ALA A 163 -11.51 -11.82 32.74
CA ALA A 163 -12.30 -13.02 33.01
C ALA A 163 -11.81 -13.77 34.26
N ALA A 164 -10.50 -13.91 34.43
CA ALA A 164 -9.91 -14.54 35.61
C ALA A 164 -10.22 -13.74 36.90
N VAL A 165 -10.12 -12.40 36.85
CA VAL A 165 -10.44 -11.53 37.98
C VAL A 165 -11.93 -11.62 38.35
N PHE A 166 -12.82 -11.60 37.37
CA PHE A 166 -14.26 -11.77 37.62
C PHE A 166 -14.58 -13.15 38.19
N ALA A 167 -14.01 -14.23 37.64
CA ALA A 167 -14.21 -15.58 38.16
C ALA A 167 -13.78 -15.70 39.62
N LEU A 168 -12.64 -15.10 39.98
CA LEU A 168 -12.16 -15.04 41.37
C LEU A 168 -13.10 -14.22 42.26
N ALA A 169 -13.50 -13.01 41.83
CA ALA A 169 -14.41 -12.15 42.59
C ALA A 169 -15.76 -12.83 42.84
N VAL A 170 -16.35 -13.44 41.81
CA VAL A 170 -17.61 -14.18 41.90
C VAL A 170 -17.46 -15.39 42.84
N SER A 171 -16.36 -16.14 42.75
CA SER A 171 -16.10 -17.28 43.64
C SER A 171 -15.98 -16.85 45.11
N LEU A 172 -15.30 -15.73 45.39
CA LEU A 172 -15.17 -15.20 46.75
C LEU A 172 -16.51 -14.73 47.31
N LEU A 173 -17.28 -13.97 46.54
CA LEU A 173 -18.60 -13.48 46.95
C LEU A 173 -19.60 -14.62 47.15
N ALA A 174 -19.62 -15.61 46.24
CA ALA A 174 -20.46 -16.80 46.37
C ALA A 174 -20.11 -17.55 47.67
N ASN A 175 -18.82 -17.77 47.95
CA ASN A 175 -18.39 -18.42 49.18
C ASN A 175 -18.73 -17.62 50.45
N GLN A 176 -18.67 -16.29 50.40
CA GLN A 176 -18.99 -15.43 51.54
C GLN A 176 -20.49 -15.41 51.84
N VAL A 177 -21.36 -15.44 50.83
CA VAL A 177 -22.82 -15.40 50.98
C VAL A 177 -23.39 -16.79 51.30
N SER A 178 -22.89 -17.86 50.67
CA SER A 178 -23.40 -19.22 50.86
C SER A 178 -23.04 -19.83 52.22
N LYS A 179 -21.89 -19.45 52.83
CA LYS A 179 -21.48 -19.93 54.17
C LYS A 179 -22.47 -19.56 55.30
N PRO A 180 -22.89 -18.30 55.49
CA PRO A 180 -23.84 -17.93 56.54
C PRO A 180 -25.26 -18.47 56.28
N LEU A 181 -25.68 -18.57 55.01
CA LEU A 181 -26.96 -19.21 54.67
C LEU A 181 -27.01 -20.67 55.13
N ARG A 182 -25.95 -21.45 54.90
CA ARG A 182 -25.85 -22.83 55.42
C ARG A 182 -25.95 -22.90 56.95
N LYS A 183 -25.32 -21.96 57.67
CA LYS A 183 -25.41 -21.90 59.14
C LYS A 183 -26.83 -21.61 59.63
N LEU A 184 -27.58 -20.77 58.92
CA LEU A 184 -28.97 -20.46 59.27
C LEU A 184 -29.89 -21.66 59.00
N THR A 185 -29.65 -22.40 57.91
CA THR A 185 -30.41 -23.62 57.60
C THR A 185 -30.11 -24.75 58.60
N GLU A 186 -28.84 -24.96 58.97
CA GLU A 186 -28.43 -25.95 59.99
C GLU A 186 -29.03 -25.61 61.37
N ALA A 187 -29.10 -24.32 61.74
CA ALA A 187 -29.74 -23.90 62.99
C ALA A 187 -31.27 -24.18 63.00
N GLY A 188 -31.94 -23.95 61.87
CA GLY A 188 -33.37 -24.25 61.70
C GLY A 188 -33.68 -25.76 61.77
N GLU A 189 -32.84 -26.61 61.16
CA GLU A 189 -32.99 -28.07 61.25
C GLU A 189 -32.78 -28.58 62.68
N SER A 190 -31.82 -28.03 63.43
CA SER A 190 -31.59 -28.44 64.83
C SER A 190 -32.76 -28.10 65.77
N LEU A 191 -33.59 -27.11 65.42
CA LEU A 191 -34.80 -26.75 66.15
C LEU A 191 -35.98 -27.66 65.78
N ASN A 192 -36.04 -28.15 64.54
CA ASN A 192 -37.11 -29.03 64.08
C ASN A 192 -36.89 -30.50 64.49
N ALA A 193 -35.64 -30.91 64.69
CA ALA A 193 -35.28 -32.25 65.17
C ALA A 193 -35.44 -32.45 66.70
N ARG A 194 -35.83 -31.41 67.45
CA ARG A 194 -36.06 -31.43 68.90
C ARG A 194 -37.54 -31.47 69.31
N LYS A 195 -38.42 -31.73 68.35
CA LYS A 195 -39.86 -31.91 68.56
C LYS A 195 -40.25 -33.34 68.23
#